data_AF-A0ABD0PRR6-F1
#
_entry.id   AF-A0ABD0PRR6-F1
#
_cell.length_a   1.000
_cell.length_b   1.000
_cell.length_c   1.000
_cell.angle_alpha   90.00
_cell.angle_beta   90.00
_cell.angle_gamma   90.00
#
_symmetry.space_group_name_H-M   'P 1'
#
loop_
_entity.id
_entity.type
_entity.pdbx_description
1 polymer ?
#
loop_
_entity_poly.entity_id
_entity_poly.type
_entity_poly.pdbx_seq_one_letter_code
_entity_poly.pdbx_strand_id
1 'polypeptide(L)'
;VFPDVTILFSDVVGFTRICSHITPMQVVSMLNTMYTLFDTLSEKHRVFKVETIGDAYMVVAGAPEKTKYHAHNICDMALDMVRSIDHLKDPSNGNNIQIRV
;
A
#
# COMPACT_ATOMS: atom_id res chain seq x y z
N VAL A 1 16.31 16.60 -11.67
CA VAL A 1 15.02 16.35 -12.36
C VAL A 1 14.99 14.89 -12.79
N PHE A 2 13.88 14.20 -12.51
CA PHE A 2 13.64 12.82 -12.95
C PHE A 2 12.69 12.86 -14.15
N PRO A 3 13.15 12.53 -15.37
CA PRO A 3 12.34 12.67 -16.59
C PRO A 3 11.25 11.61 -16.69
N ASP A 4 11.52 10.40 -16.18
CA ASP A 4 10.64 9.24 -16.29
C ASP A 4 10.44 8.61 -14.90
N VAL A 5 9.22 8.72 -14.38
CA VAL A 5 8.82 8.16 -13.09
C VAL A 5 7.43 7.54 -13.21
N THR A 6 7.16 6.52 -12.40
CA THR A 6 5.81 5.97 -12.24
C THR A 6 5.46 5.98 -10.77
N ILE A 7 4.29 6.51 -10.46
CA ILE A 7 3.77 6.65 -9.10
C ILE A 7 2.55 5.74 -8.98
N LEU A 8 2.44 5.06 -7.85
CA LEU A 8 1.29 4.26 -7.45
C LEU A 8 0.70 4.88 -6.20
N PHE A 9 -0.61 5.12 -6.25
CA PHE A 9 -1.42 5.48 -5.10
C PHE A 9 -2.30 4.29 -4.77
N SER A 10 -2.43 3.97 -3.49
CA SER A 10 -3.40 2.99 -3.03
C SER A 10 -4.21 3.54 -1.89
N ASP A 11 -5.42 3.02 -1.74
CA ASP A 11 -6.40 3.45 -0.74
C ASP A 11 -7.17 2.25 -0.18
N VAL A 12 -7.57 2.31 1.10
CA VAL A 12 -8.33 1.25 1.77
C VAL A 12 -9.82 1.47 1.55
N VAL A 13 -10.49 0.50 0.92
CA VAL A 13 -11.92 0.59 0.64
C VAL A 13 -12.71 0.53 1.95
N GLY A 14 -13.41 1.61 2.27
CA GLY A 14 -14.29 1.67 3.44
C GLY A 14 -13.56 1.95 4.76
N PHE A 15 -12.34 2.48 4.73
CA PHE A 15 -11.55 2.80 5.92
C PHE A 15 -12.32 3.60 6.99
N THR A 16 -13.05 4.66 6.59
CA THR A 16 -13.84 5.47 7.53
C THR A 16 -14.87 4.63 8.28
N ARG A 17 -15.52 3.68 7.59
CA ARG A 17 -16.50 2.78 8.21
C ARG A 17 -15.82 1.77 9.13
N ILE A 18 -14.65 1.26 8.77
CA ILE A 18 -13.87 0.37 9.65
C ILE A 18 -13.52 1.11 10.94
N CYS A 19 -12.97 2.32 10.82
CA CYS A 19 -12.56 3.15 11.94
C CYS A 19 -13.72 3.54 12.87
N SER A 20 -14.95 3.63 12.38
CA SER A 20 -16.12 3.94 13.22
C SER A 20 -16.58 2.76 14.09
N HIS A 21 -16.13 1.53 13.80
CA HIS A 21 -16.56 0.32 14.50
C HIS A 21 -15.47 -0.31 15.38
N ILE A 22 -14.23 0.18 15.31
CA ILE A 22 -13.09 -0.37 16.05
C ILE A 22 -12.42 0.69 16.92
N THR A 23 -11.68 0.24 17.92
CA THR A 23 -10.93 1.15 18.79
C THR A 23 -9.74 1.78 18.04
N PRO A 24 -9.30 2.99 18.43
CA PRO A 24 -8.12 3.62 17.83
C PRO A 24 -6.87 2.73 17.84
N MET A 25 -6.69 1.93 18.91
CA MET A 25 -5.58 0.97 19.00
C MET A 25 -5.67 -0.14 17.95
N GLN A 26 -6.88 -0.63 17.65
CA GLN A 26 -7.09 -1.62 16.59
C GLN A 26 -6.85 -1.02 15.21
N VAL A 27 -7.25 0.24 14.96
CA VAL A 27 -6.94 0.94 13.70
C VAL A 27 -5.42 0.99 13.48
N VAL A 28 -4.68 1.44 14.49
CA VAL A 28 -3.21 1.56 14.43
C VAL A 28 -2.57 0.21 14.17
N SER A 29 -3.01 -0.84 14.87
CA SER A 29 -2.49 -2.20 14.66
C SER A 29 -2.75 -2.70 13.24
N MET A 30 -3.96 -2.48 12.71
CA MET A 30 -4.34 -2.87 11.35
C MET A 30 -3.48 -2.15 10.30
N LEU A 31 -3.36 -0.84 10.41
CA LEU A 31 -2.52 -0.02 9.53
C LEU A 31 -1.05 -0.46 9.61
N ASN A 32 -0.53 -0.73 10.80
CA ASN A 32 0.85 -1.18 10.97
C ASN A 32 1.10 -2.51 10.27
N THR A 33 0.18 -3.48 10.37
CA THR A 33 0.32 -4.77 9.67
C THR A 33 0.27 -4.59 8.14
N MET A 34 -0.66 -3.76 7.65
CA MET A 34 -0.78 -3.44 6.23
C MET A 34 0.47 -2.73 5.68
N TYR A 35 0.97 -1.72 6.38
CA TYR A 35 2.18 -0.99 5.97
C TYR A 35 3.44 -1.85 6.04
N THR A 36 3.56 -2.73 7.04
CA THR A 36 4.68 -3.68 7.12
C THR A 36 4.69 -4.64 5.91
N LEU A 37 3.50 -5.12 5.52
CA LEU A 37 3.35 -5.96 4.33
C LEU A 37 3.76 -5.21 3.06
N PHE A 38 3.28 -3.98 2.89
CA PHE A 38 3.60 -3.16 1.73
C PHE A 38 5.05 -2.72 1.68
N ASP A 39 5.67 -2.42 2.81
CA ASP A 39 7.10 -2.11 2.90
C ASP A 39 7.93 -3.30 2.41
N THR A 40 7.56 -4.53 2.81
CA THR A 40 8.21 -5.76 2.33
C THR A 40 8.08 -5.91 0.81
N LEU A 41 6.90 -5.62 0.25
CA LEU A 41 6.68 -5.66 -1.20
C LEU A 41 7.47 -4.54 -1.91
N SER A 42 7.59 -3.36 -1.30
CA SER A 42 8.32 -2.23 -1.87
C SER A 42 9.81 -2.55 -2.06
N GLU A 43 10.41 -3.21 -1.06
CA GLU A 43 11.80 -3.69 -1.11
C GLU A 43 11.98 -4.78 -2.17
N LYS A 44 11.05 -5.74 -2.24
CA LYS A 44 11.06 -6.82 -3.23
C LYS A 44 11.04 -6.29 -4.66
N HIS A 45 10.21 -5.28 -4.94
CA HIS A 45 10.02 -4.71 -6.28
C HIS A 45 10.94 -3.51 -6.58
N ARG A 46 11.83 -3.14 -5.64
CA ARG A 46 12.75 -2.01 -5.75
C ARG A 46 12.02 -0.72 -6.10
N VAL A 47 10.91 -0.47 -5.43
CA VAL A 47 10.17 0.79 -5.52
C VAL A 47 10.36 1.58 -4.23
N PHE A 48 10.41 2.90 -4.34
CA PHE A 48 10.65 3.78 -3.22
C PHE A 48 9.34 4.18 -2.56
N LYS A 49 9.21 3.93 -1.26
CA LYS A 49 8.11 4.48 -0.45
C LYS A 49 8.32 5.98 -0.28
N VAL A 50 7.32 6.76 -0.67
CA VAL A 50 7.35 8.23 -0.52
C VAL A 50 6.84 8.60 0.86
N GLU A 51 5.53 8.59 1.05
CA GLU A 51 4.86 8.98 2.30
C GLU A 51 3.53 8.21 2.43
N THR A 52 3.02 8.13 3.66
CA THR A 52 1.66 7.66 3.95
C THR A 52 0.76 8.86 4.20
N ILE A 53 -0.40 8.92 3.54
CA ILE A 53 -1.40 9.98 3.72
C ILE A 53 -2.65 9.33 4.31
N GLY A 54 -2.73 9.27 5.64
CA GLY A 54 -3.84 8.61 6.33
C GLY A 54 -3.82 7.10 6.11
N ASP A 55 -4.79 6.60 5.33
CA ASP A 55 -4.95 5.22 4.87
C ASP A 55 -4.39 4.97 3.46
N ALA A 56 -3.95 6.03 2.78
CA ALA A 56 -3.34 5.91 1.47
C ALA A 56 -1.83 5.61 1.54
N TYR A 57 -1.38 4.68 0.72
CA TYR A 57 0.03 4.31 0.57
C TYR A 57 0.56 4.69 -0.81
N MET A 58 1.64 5.48 -0.84
CA MET A 58 2.25 6.02 -2.05
C MET A 58 3.67 5.48 -2.26
N VAL A 59 3.91 4.91 -3.45
CA VAL A 59 5.25 4.47 -3.88
C VAL A 59 5.58 5.01 -5.27
N VAL A 60 6.87 5.15 -5.53
CA VAL A 60 7.40 5.65 -6.80
C VAL A 60 8.55 4.78 -7.28
N ALA A 61 8.63 4.59 -8.59
CA ALA A 61 9.79 4.02 -9.25
C ALA A 61 10.35 5.04 -10.26
N GLY A 62 11.68 5.04 -10.43
CA GLY A 62 12.37 6.04 -11.24
C GLY A 62 12.88 7.25 -10.43
N ALA A 63 12.54 7.32 -9.14
CA ALA A 63 13.07 8.27 -8.17
C ALA A 63 13.13 7.61 -6.76
N PRO A 64 14.14 7.90 -5.92
CA PRO A 64 15.35 8.67 -6.22
C PRO A 64 16.31 7.90 -7.16
N GLU A 65 16.14 6.59 -7.29
CA GLU A 65 16.91 5.76 -8.22
C GLU A 65 16.24 5.70 -9.59
N LYS A 66 16.98 6.12 -10.61
CA LYS A 66 16.52 6.06 -12.01
C LYS A 66 16.52 4.61 -12.49
N THR A 67 15.43 4.19 -13.11
CA THR A 67 15.32 2.87 -13.73
C THR A 67 14.49 2.96 -15.00
N LYS A 68 14.86 2.23 -16.05
CA LYS A 68 14.05 2.07 -17.27
C LYS A 68 12.85 1.14 -17.08
N TYR A 69 12.81 0.43 -15.95
CA TYR A 69 11.75 -0.52 -15.58
C TYR A 69 10.75 0.09 -14.60
N HIS A 70 10.69 1.42 -14.46
CA HIS A 70 9.85 2.11 -13.48
C HIS A 70 8.38 1.65 -13.54
N ALA A 71 7.81 1.55 -14.74
CA ALA A 71 6.42 1.13 -14.93
C ALA A 71 6.23 -0.36 -14.58
N HIS A 72 7.17 -1.22 -14.99
CA HIS A 72 7.09 -2.66 -14.73
C HIS A 72 7.15 -2.98 -13.23
N ASN A 73 8.11 -2.38 -12.51
CA ASN A 73 8.25 -2.56 -11.06
C ASN A 73 6.98 -2.09 -10.31
N ILE A 74 6.37 -1.00 -10.76
CA ILE A 74 5.12 -0.49 -10.16
C ILE A 74 3.94 -1.42 -10.48
N CYS A 75 3.82 -1.93 -11.71
CA CYS A 75 2.76 -2.88 -12.06
C CYS A 75 2.88 -4.19 -11.26
N ASP A 76 4.09 -4.73 -11.11
CA ASP A 76 4.31 -5.95 -10.33
C ASP A 76 4.02 -5.72 -8.84
N MET A 77 4.42 -4.57 -8.30
CA MET A 77 4.04 -4.11 -6.95
C MET A 77 2.52 -4.06 -6.79
N ALA A 78 1.79 -3.40 -7.71
CA ALA A 78 0.33 -3.27 -7.64
C ALA A 78 -0.37 -4.63 -7.60
N LEU A 79 0.07 -5.56 -8.45
CA LEU A 79 -0.48 -6.92 -8.51
C LEU A 79 -0.23 -7.70 -7.22
N ASP A 80 0.99 -7.60 -6.67
CA ASP A 80 1.32 -8.26 -5.42
C ASP A 80 0.58 -7.63 -4.23
N MET A 81 0.40 -6.30 -4.18
CA MET A 81 -0.38 -5.62 -3.14
C MET A 81 -1.82 -6.14 -3.09
N VAL A 82 -2.48 -6.22 -4.26
CA VAL A 82 -3.87 -6.71 -4.36
C VAL A 82 -3.98 -8.19 -3.99
N ARG A 83 -2.94 -8.99 -4.24
CA ARG A 83 -2.92 -10.41 -3.84
C ARG A 83 -2.66 -10.59 -2.35
N SER A 84 -1.71 -9.85 -1.80
CA SER A 84 -1.29 -10.02 -0.41
C SER A 84 -2.28 -9.43 0.60
N ILE A 85 -3.07 -8.42 0.20
CA ILE A 85 -4.09 -7.84 1.09
C ILE A 85 -5.20 -8.84 1.45
N ASP A 86 -5.46 -9.85 0.61
CA ASP A 86 -6.51 -10.85 0.86
C ASP A 86 -6.27 -11.66 2.14
N HIS A 87 -5.03 -11.67 2.64
CA HIS A 87 -4.65 -12.29 3.90
C HIS A 87 -4.94 -11.42 5.14
N LEU A 88 -5.21 -10.12 4.95
CA LEU A 88 -5.49 -9.19 6.03
C LEU A 88 -6.99 -9.13 6.31
N LYS A 89 -7.33 -9.26 7.59
CA LYS A 89 -8.71 -9.27 8.07
C LYS A 89 -9.09 -7.93 8.66
N ASP A 90 -10.29 -7.48 8.32
CA ASP A 90 -10.95 -6.33 8.92
C ASP A 90 -11.32 -6.69 10.38
N PRO A 91 -10.76 -6.00 11.38
CA PRO A 91 -11.03 -6.28 12.79
C PRO A 91 -12.48 -5.98 13.22
N SER A 92 -13.27 -5.27 12.41
CA SER A 92 -14.67 -4.96 12.71
C SER A 92 -15.65 -6.10 12.39
N ASN A 93 -15.38 -6.88 11.34
CA ASN A 93 -16.33 -7.84 10.79
C ASN A 93 -15.70 -9.18 10.36
N GLY A 94 -14.38 -9.32 10.37
CA GLY A 94 -13.66 -10.54 9.99
C GLY A 94 -13.60 -10.84 8.49
N ASN A 95 -14.07 -9.92 7.63
CA ASN A 95 -13.91 -10.01 6.18
C ASN A 95 -12.50 -9.60 5.75
N ASN A 96 -12.16 -9.83 4.48
CA ASN A 96 -10.87 -9.42 3.94
C ASN A 96 -10.87 -7.90 3.69
N ILE A 97 -9.76 -7.26 4.03
CA ILE A 97 -9.54 -5.85 3.69
C ILE A 97 -9.40 -5.75 2.18
N GLN A 98 -10.03 -4.73 1.59
CA GLN A 98 -9.93 -4.44 0.17
C GLN A 98 -9.16 -3.13 -0.02
N ILE A 99 -8.30 -3.12 -1.03
CA ILE A 99 -7.60 -1.91 -1.47
C ILE A 99 -7.95 -1.59 -2.91
N ARG A 100 -7.80 -0.32 -3.26
CA ARG A 100 -7.78 0.16 -4.64
C ARG A 100 -6.37 0.66 -4.95
N VAL A 101 -5.89 0.35 -6.14
CA VAL A 101 -4.59 0.77 -6.69
C VAL A 101 -4.83 1.38 -8.07
#